data_AF-A0A917UGR0-F1
#
_entry.id   AF-A0A917UGR0-F1
#
_cell.length_a   1.000
_cell.length_b   1.000
_cell.length_c   1.000
_cell.angle_alpha   90.00
_cell.angle_beta   90.00
_cell.angle_gamma   90.00
#
_symmetry.space_group_name_H-M   'P 1'
#
loop_
_entity.id
_entity.type
_entity.pdbx_description
1 polymer ?
#
loop_
_entity_poly.entity_id
_entity_poly.type
_entity_poly.pdbx_seq_one_letter_code
_entity_poly.pdbx_strand_id
1 'polypeptide(L)'
;MAPLAAAAAAAVLVVPAWATTLYDQSKTDGSADSRAATRWVVDHIPHDAVVVTDDYIWMDLKLAGFTKPVWLWKLDTDPEVMQMYLPAGAASIDYVVMTDQADSTLAALPTLRDGVADSTVVVRFGAILVRKVDA
;
A
#
# COMPACT_ATOMS: atom_id res chain seq x y z
N MET A 1 -3.82 -47.12 -1.05
CA MET A 1 -2.48 -46.93 -1.66
C MET A 1 -2.47 -45.92 -2.82
N ALA A 2 -3.50 -45.88 -3.68
CA ALA A 2 -3.61 -44.89 -4.76
C ALA A 2 -3.47 -43.39 -4.35
N PRO A 3 -4.05 -42.90 -3.22
CA PRO A 3 -3.93 -41.48 -2.88
C PRO A 3 -2.51 -41.08 -2.43
N LEU A 4 -1.75 -41.99 -1.81
CA LEU A 4 -0.37 -41.73 -1.40
C LEU A 4 0.57 -41.62 -2.61
N ALA A 5 0.38 -42.48 -3.61
CA ALA A 5 1.16 -42.41 -4.85
C ALA A 5 0.86 -41.12 -5.63
N ALA A 6 -0.41 -40.71 -5.70
CA ALA A 6 -0.81 -39.45 -6.35
C ALA A 6 -0.24 -38.22 -5.62
N ALA A 7 -0.30 -38.18 -4.29
CA ALA A 7 0.28 -37.11 -3.50
C ALA A 7 1.81 -37.04 -3.66
N ALA A 8 2.50 -38.19 -3.68
CA ALA A 8 3.93 -38.24 -3.90
C ALA A 8 4.32 -37.73 -5.30
N ALA A 9 3.58 -38.10 -6.34
CA ALA A 9 3.80 -37.59 -7.69
C ALA A 9 3.59 -36.08 -7.78
N ALA A 10 2.52 -35.55 -7.16
CA ALA A 10 2.28 -34.12 -7.09
C ALA A 10 3.39 -33.38 -6.33
N ALA A 11 3.87 -33.94 -5.22
CA ALA A 11 4.97 -33.37 -4.44
C ALA A 11 6.27 -33.30 -5.26
N VAL A 12 6.62 -34.35 -6.01
CA VAL A 12 7.81 -34.36 -6.87
C VAL A 12 7.74 -33.28 -7.96
N LEU A 13 6.55 -32.93 -8.44
CA LEU A 13 6.38 -31.88 -9.45
C LEU A 13 6.43 -30.47 -8.85
N VAL A 14 5.81 -30.26 -7.68
CA VAL A 14 5.63 -28.92 -7.09
C VAL A 14 6.80 -28.50 -6.21
N VAL A 15 7.35 -29.41 -5.41
CA VAL A 15 8.39 -29.10 -4.41
C VAL A 15 9.66 -28.52 -5.02
N PRO A 16 10.20 -29.00 -6.17
CA PRO A 16 11.40 -28.40 -6.76
C PRO A 16 11.18 -26.95 -7.19
N ALA A 17 10.01 -26.64 -7.76
CA ALA A 17 9.66 -25.29 -8.16
C ALA A 17 9.55 -24.37 -6.93
N TRP A 18 8.84 -24.82 -5.88
CA TRP A 18 8.74 -24.08 -4.63
C TRP A 18 10.11 -23.86 -3.96
N ALA A 19 10.95 -24.89 -3.90
CA ALA A 19 12.28 -24.80 -3.30
C ALA A 19 13.15 -23.77 -4.03
N THR A 20 13.10 -23.75 -5.36
CA THR A 20 13.82 -22.78 -6.18
C THR A 20 13.31 -21.36 -5.93
N THR A 21 11.99 -21.16 -5.97
CA THR A 21 11.37 -19.85 -5.70
C THR A 21 11.70 -19.34 -4.30
N LEU A 22 11.60 -20.19 -3.27
CA LEU A 22 11.93 -19.82 -1.89
C LEU A 22 13.40 -19.47 -1.73
N TYR A 23 14.29 -20.24 -2.36
CA TYR A 23 15.72 -19.96 -2.33
C TYR A 23 16.06 -18.63 -3.01
N ASP A 24 15.46 -18.34 -4.16
CA ASP A 24 15.70 -17.07 -4.86
C ASP A 24 15.09 -15.88 -4.10
N GLN A 25 13.88 -16.03 -3.54
CA GLN A 25 13.26 -15.00 -2.71
C GLN A 25 14.01 -14.76 -1.40
N SER A 26 14.65 -15.78 -0.82
CA SER A 26 15.48 -15.62 0.40
C SER A 26 16.70 -14.71 0.21
N LYS A 27 17.11 -14.49 -1.05
CA LYS A 27 18.23 -13.61 -1.40
C LYS A 27 17.78 -12.21 -1.80
N THR A 28 16.48 -11.99 -1.93
CA THR A 28 15.91 -10.72 -2.39
C THR A 28 15.33 -9.95 -1.21
N ASP A 29 15.71 -8.68 -1.09
CA ASP A 29 15.09 -7.79 -0.11
C ASP A 29 13.76 -7.25 -0.64
N GLY A 30 12.70 -8.05 -0.51
CA GLY A 30 11.35 -7.70 -1.00
C GLY A 30 10.72 -6.47 -0.32
N SER A 31 11.37 -5.91 0.70
CA SER A 31 10.86 -4.76 1.49
C SER A 31 11.74 -3.51 1.37
N ALA A 32 12.78 -3.56 0.52
CA ALA A 32 13.68 -2.43 0.29
C ALA A 32 12.93 -1.17 -0.15
N ASP A 33 12.04 -1.30 -1.13
CA ASP A 33 11.28 -0.18 -1.70
C ASP A 33 10.28 0.39 -0.70
N SER A 34 9.57 -0.45 0.05
CA SER A 34 8.67 0.00 1.12
C SER A 34 9.42 0.78 2.20
N ARG A 35 10.56 0.27 2.70
CA ARG A 35 11.39 1.02 3.65
C ARG A 35 11.95 2.32 3.08
N ALA A 36 12.27 2.36 1.79
CA ALA A 36 12.76 3.57 1.13
C ALA A 36 11.64 4.62 1.01
N ALA A 37 10.43 4.19 0.61
CA ALA A 37 9.25 5.04 0.58
C ALA A 37 8.90 5.59 1.96
N THR A 38 8.85 4.74 3.00
CA THR A 38 8.60 5.17 4.39
C THR A 38 9.59 6.23 4.84
N ARG A 39 10.90 5.98 4.64
CA ARG A 39 11.95 6.95 5.00
C ARG A 39 11.76 8.28 4.28
N TRP A 40 11.52 8.23 2.98
CA TRP A 40 11.30 9.45 2.21
C TRP A 40 10.08 10.23 2.71
N VAL A 41 8.96 9.55 2.99
CA VAL A 41 7.75 10.19 3.53
C VAL A 41 8.04 10.86 4.88
N VAL A 42 8.69 10.16 5.80
CA VAL A 42 9.04 10.70 7.12
C VAL A 42 9.96 11.91 7.01
N ASP A 43 10.90 11.90 6.08
CA ASP A 43 11.88 12.98 5.93
C ASP A 43 11.34 14.21 5.18
N HIS A 44 10.29 14.08 4.36
CA HIS A 44 9.87 15.12 3.41
C HIS A 44 8.42 15.58 3.56
N ILE A 45 7.54 14.81 4.19
CA ILE A 45 6.12 15.14 4.33
C ILE A 45 5.83 15.66 5.74
N PRO A 46 5.11 16.79 5.90
CA PRO A 46 4.68 17.26 7.22
C PRO A 46 3.89 16.20 7.98
N HIS A 47 4.19 16.00 9.27
CA HIS A 47 3.53 14.98 10.11
C HIS A 47 2.04 15.26 10.37
N ASP A 48 1.55 16.47 10.08
CA ASP A 48 0.15 16.87 10.18
C ASP A 48 -0.62 16.76 8.85
N ALA A 49 0.06 16.36 7.77
CA ALA A 49 -0.55 16.07 6.47
C ALA A 49 -1.47 14.84 6.54
N VAL A 50 -2.55 14.87 5.76
CA VAL A 50 -3.43 13.73 5.52
C VAL A 50 -2.80 12.83 4.47
N VAL A 51 -2.20 11.73 4.93
CA VAL A 51 -1.50 10.78 4.06
C VAL A 51 -2.33 9.51 3.94
N VAL A 52 -2.92 9.28 2.77
CA VAL A 52 -3.62 8.03 2.46
C VAL A 52 -2.61 6.98 2.00
N THR A 53 -2.65 5.80 2.60
CA THR A 53 -1.68 4.73 2.30
C THR A 53 -2.27 3.34 2.49
N ASP A 54 -1.54 2.30 2.07
CA ASP A 54 -1.88 0.90 2.31
C ASP A 54 -1.38 0.40 3.68
N ASP A 55 -1.54 -0.89 3.95
CA ASP A 55 -1.13 -1.50 5.21
C ASP A 55 0.39 -1.58 5.40
N TYR A 56 1.20 -1.41 4.34
CA TYR A 56 2.64 -1.59 4.42
C TYR A 56 3.33 -0.50 5.22
N ILE A 57 2.91 0.76 5.08
CA ILE A 57 3.59 1.88 5.75
C ILE A 57 2.69 2.62 6.76
N TRP A 58 1.38 2.34 6.79
CA TRP A 58 0.44 3.04 7.68
C TRP A 58 0.88 3.04 9.16
N MET A 59 1.30 1.87 9.66
CA MET A 59 1.77 1.74 11.05
C MET A 59 3.10 2.47 11.27
N ASP A 60 4.02 2.41 10.31
CA ASP A 60 5.30 3.09 10.41
C ASP A 60 5.12 4.60 10.47
N LEU A 61 4.20 5.17 9.68
CA LEU A 61 3.87 6.59 9.73
C LEU A 61 3.29 6.98 11.10
N LYS A 62 2.41 6.15 11.68
CA LYS A 62 1.90 6.36 13.05
C LYS A 62 3.03 6.35 14.07
N LEU A 63 3.96 5.39 14.00
CA LEU A 63 5.11 5.29 14.90
C LEU A 63 6.11 6.45 14.71
N ALA A 64 6.22 6.98 13.49
CA ALA A 64 7.02 8.16 13.17
C ALA A 64 6.37 9.49 13.64
N GLY A 65 5.14 9.44 14.14
CA GLY A 65 4.44 10.61 14.71
C GLY A 65 3.52 11.34 13.74
N PHE A 66 3.17 10.74 12.60
CA PHE A 66 2.13 11.30 11.74
C PHE A 66 0.77 11.27 12.45
N THR A 67 0.09 12.40 12.47
CA THR A 67 -1.20 12.55 13.16
C THR A 67 -2.35 12.02 12.31
N LYS A 68 -2.30 12.21 10.98
CA LYS A 68 -3.37 11.87 10.04
C LYS A 68 -2.99 10.87 8.92
N PRO A 69 -2.23 9.79 9.18
CA PRO A 69 -2.10 8.73 8.19
C PRO A 69 -3.39 7.89 8.17
N VAL A 70 -3.96 7.74 6.98
CA VAL A 70 -5.24 7.07 6.72
C VAL A 70 -4.98 5.80 5.93
N TRP A 71 -5.36 4.66 6.48
CA TRP A 71 -5.35 3.39 5.75
C TRP A 71 -6.47 3.39 4.71
N LEU A 72 -6.18 3.03 3.46
CA LEU A 72 -7.12 3.18 2.34
C LEU A 72 -8.50 2.57 2.61
N TRP A 73 -8.56 1.43 3.31
CA TRP A 73 -9.81 0.73 3.56
C TRP A 73 -10.72 1.42 4.57
N LYS A 74 -10.25 2.51 5.19
CA LYS A 74 -11.08 3.41 6.01
C LYS A 74 -11.76 4.51 5.20
N LEU A 75 -11.28 4.79 3.99
CA LEU A 75 -11.95 5.72 3.09
C LEU A 75 -13.34 5.18 2.76
N ASP A 76 -14.33 6.07 2.78
CA ASP A 76 -15.73 5.78 2.45
C ASP A 76 -16.43 4.74 3.37
N THR A 77 -15.71 4.13 4.33
CA THR A 77 -16.23 3.07 5.21
C THR A 77 -16.22 3.44 6.70
N ASP A 78 -15.31 4.30 7.15
CA ASP A 78 -15.17 4.73 8.54
C ASP A 78 -15.67 6.19 8.69
N PRO A 79 -16.89 6.42 9.24
CA PRO A 79 -17.46 7.76 9.35
C PRO A 79 -16.61 8.73 10.18
N GLU A 80 -15.87 8.23 11.17
CA GLU A 80 -15.02 9.08 12.00
C GLU A 80 -13.83 9.59 11.19
N VAL A 81 -13.19 8.74 10.38
CA VAL A 81 -12.13 9.16 9.46
C VAL A 81 -12.64 10.19 8.47
N MET A 82 -13.82 9.97 7.89
CA MET A 82 -14.40 10.91 6.94
C MET A 82 -14.69 12.27 7.58
N GLN A 83 -15.19 12.30 8.82
CA GLN A 83 -15.50 13.55 9.52
C GLN A 83 -14.25 14.28 10.04
N MET A 84 -13.29 13.55 10.60
CA MET A 84 -12.15 14.15 11.31
C MET A 84 -10.98 14.50 10.39
N TYR A 85 -10.74 13.69 9.36
CA TYR A 85 -9.57 13.84 8.48
C TYR A 85 -9.92 14.22 7.05
N LEU A 86 -11.15 13.92 6.59
CA LEU A 86 -11.55 14.13 5.20
C LEU A 86 -12.84 14.95 5.04
N PRO A 87 -12.99 16.11 5.72
CA PRO A 87 -14.23 16.89 5.70
C PRO A 87 -14.62 17.40 4.31
N ALA A 88 -13.67 17.49 3.37
CA ALA A 88 -13.90 17.84 1.97
C ALA A 88 -13.65 16.66 1.02
N GLY A 89 -13.73 15.41 1.51
CA GLY A 89 -13.48 14.21 0.71
C GLY A 89 -12.06 14.16 0.17
N ALA A 90 -11.91 13.87 -1.13
CA ALA A 90 -10.60 13.74 -1.78
C ALA A 90 -9.74 15.01 -1.67
N ALA A 91 -10.35 16.20 -1.68
CA ALA A 91 -9.65 17.48 -1.55
C ALA A 91 -9.03 17.71 -0.16
N SER A 92 -9.36 16.87 0.83
CA SER A 92 -8.69 16.88 2.14
C SER A 92 -7.43 16.01 2.19
N ILE A 93 -7.18 15.19 1.18
CA ILE A 93 -5.99 14.36 1.10
C ILE A 93 -4.83 15.24 0.65
N ASP A 94 -3.70 15.20 1.36
CA ASP A 94 -2.48 15.89 0.92
C ASP A 94 -1.61 14.97 0.05
N TYR A 95 -1.50 13.70 0.45
CA TYR A 95 -0.68 12.70 -0.24
C TYR A 95 -1.33 11.33 -0.32
N VAL A 96 -1.07 10.61 -1.40
CA VAL A 96 -1.38 9.19 -1.56
C VAL A 96 -0.09 8.42 -1.74
N VAL A 97 0.18 7.43 -0.88
CA VAL A 97 1.42 6.63 -0.89
C VAL A 97 1.09 5.15 -0.95
N MET A 98 1.15 4.56 -2.13
CA MET A 98 0.84 3.13 -2.37
C MET A 98 1.22 2.72 -3.80
N THR A 99 1.12 1.43 -4.10
CA THR A 99 1.09 0.97 -5.50
C THR A 99 -0.22 1.33 -6.18
N ASP A 100 -0.26 1.32 -7.51
CA ASP A 100 -1.51 1.47 -8.25
C ASP A 100 -2.51 0.39 -7.84
N GLN A 101 -3.76 0.81 -7.66
CA GLN A 101 -4.86 -0.05 -7.25
C GLN A 101 -5.62 -0.58 -8.48
N ALA A 102 -6.22 -1.76 -8.35
CA ALA A 102 -7.11 -2.27 -9.37
C ALA A 102 -8.33 -1.37 -9.55
N ASP A 103 -8.87 -1.30 -10.78
CA ASP A 103 -10.08 -0.52 -11.10
C ASP A 103 -11.27 -0.86 -10.18
N SER A 104 -11.40 -2.13 -9.79
CA SER A 104 -12.44 -2.58 -8.86
C SER A 104 -12.28 -1.98 -7.46
N THR A 105 -11.05 -1.82 -6.97
CA THR A 105 -10.76 -1.15 -5.70
C THR A 105 -11.10 0.34 -5.79
N LEU A 106 -10.67 1.01 -6.86
CA LEU A 106 -10.98 2.43 -7.08
C LEU A 106 -12.48 2.68 -7.26
N ALA A 107 -13.22 1.75 -7.87
CA ALA A 107 -14.67 1.82 -7.96
C ALA A 107 -15.37 1.68 -6.59
N ALA A 108 -14.79 0.92 -5.67
CA ALA A 108 -15.30 0.75 -4.31
C ALA A 108 -14.92 1.91 -3.36
N LEU A 109 -13.86 2.65 -3.67
CA LEU A 109 -13.32 3.75 -2.87
C LEU A 109 -13.29 5.06 -3.70
N PRO A 110 -14.45 5.69 -3.94
CA PRO A 110 -14.54 6.89 -4.76
C PRO A 110 -13.65 8.04 -4.24
N THR A 111 -13.49 8.19 -2.92
CA THR A 111 -12.61 9.22 -2.35
C THR A 111 -11.14 8.97 -2.73
N LEU A 112 -10.69 7.70 -2.76
CA LEU A 112 -9.35 7.35 -3.21
C LEU A 112 -9.18 7.57 -4.72
N ARG A 113 -10.18 7.16 -5.51
CA ARG A 113 -10.17 7.32 -6.96
C ARG A 113 -9.99 8.79 -7.35
N ASP A 114 -10.78 9.66 -6.74
CA ASP A 114 -10.75 11.09 -7.05
C ASP A 114 -9.41 11.69 -6.57
N GLY A 115 -8.92 11.31 -5.37
CA GLY A 115 -7.62 11.74 -4.88
C GLY A 115 -6.43 11.26 -5.75
N VAL A 116 -6.52 10.08 -6.37
CA VAL A 116 -5.49 9.61 -7.33
C VAL A 116 -5.61 10.33 -8.67
N ALA A 117 -6.83 10.60 -9.14
CA ALA A 117 -7.07 11.31 -10.40
C ALA A 117 -6.56 12.75 -10.35
N ASP A 118 -6.76 13.43 -9.22
CA ASP A 118 -6.35 14.80 -8.97
C ASP A 118 -4.99 14.88 -8.28
N SER A 119 -4.01 14.08 -8.73
CA SER A 119 -2.68 14.06 -8.11
C SER A 119 -1.53 13.97 -9.10
N THR A 120 -0.35 14.40 -8.64
CA THR A 120 0.91 14.30 -9.36
C THR A 120 1.90 13.40 -8.62
N VAL A 121 2.58 12.53 -9.37
CA VAL A 121 3.65 11.68 -8.81
C VAL A 121 4.88 12.54 -8.52
N VAL A 122 5.32 12.57 -7.26
CA VAL A 122 6.50 13.33 -6.82
C VAL A 122 7.75 12.46 -6.69
N VAL A 123 7.60 11.18 -6.33
CA VAL A 123 8.70 10.20 -6.29
C VAL A 123 8.15 8.77 -6.40
N ARG A 124 9.01 7.84 -6.84
CA ARG A 124 8.70 6.41 -7.03
C ARG A 124 9.77 5.53 -6.40
N PHE A 125 9.35 4.47 -5.72
CA PHE A 125 10.19 3.40 -5.17
C PHE A 125 9.65 2.04 -5.66
N GLY A 126 10.27 1.48 -6.70
CA GLY A 126 9.71 0.32 -7.40
C GLY A 126 8.30 0.60 -7.92
N ALA A 127 7.33 -0.20 -7.47
CA ALA A 127 5.92 -0.01 -7.79
C ALA A 127 5.20 1.02 -6.89
N ILE A 128 5.80 1.40 -5.76
CA ILE A 128 5.20 2.33 -4.79
C ILE A 128 5.36 3.76 -5.31
N LEU A 129 4.25 4.48 -5.31
CA LEU A 129 4.16 5.86 -5.76
C LEU A 129 3.85 6.77 -4.59
N VAL A 130 4.60 7.86 -4.45
CA VAL A 130 4.21 9.00 -3.63
C VAL A 130 3.58 10.02 -4.57
N ARG A 131 2.30 10.29 -4.35
CA ARG A 131 1.51 11.27 -5.08
C ARG A 131 1.16 12.42 -4.17
N LYS A 132 1.28 13.65 -4.67
CA LYS A 132 0.74 14.84 -4.03
C LYS A 132 -0.60 15.17 -4.69
N VAL A 133 -1.65 15.35 -3.89
CA VAL A 133 -2.98 15.70 -4.39
C VAL A 133 -3.03 17.21 -4.64
N ASP A 134 -3.52 17.59 -5.82
CA ASP A 134 -3.66 18.97 -6.27
C ASP A 134 -5.08 19.44 -5.91
N ALA A 135 -5.25 19.90 -4.67
CA ALA A 135 -6.51 20.46 -4.16
C ALA A 135 -6.77 21.90 -4.64
#